data_AF-A0A7S7LHZ1-F1
#
_entry.id   AF-A0A7S7LHZ1-F1
#
_cell.length_a   1.000
_cell.length_b   1.000
_cell.length_c   1.000
_cell.angle_alpha   90.00
_cell.angle_beta   90.00
_cell.angle_gamma   90.00
#
_symmetry.space_group_name_H-M   'P 1'
#
loop_
_entity.id
_entity.type
_entity.pdbx_description
1 polymer ?
#
loop_
_entity_poly.entity_id
_entity_poly.type
_entity_poly.pdbx_seq_one_letter_code
_entity_poly.pdbx_strand_id
1 'polypeptide(L)'
;MGGDGGSIPKRADVVKTKGYGFKRNLGGMGYMPNAQVKLTNEENSTKLKMHERWTKCYLTNEPLNPPVVICNKGFLYNKEAVINKLLSKSKTAPHIKKLSDVFQVKVSNIHLDYFHHLYLFIYFFFTLNISIN
;
A
#
# COMPACT_ATOMS: atom_id res chain seq x y z
N MET A 1 57.86 -9.27 -3.23
CA MET A 1 56.57 -9.32 -2.53
C MET A 1 55.61 -8.42 -3.27
N GLY A 2 54.60 -8.98 -3.92
CA GLY A 2 53.60 -8.22 -4.67
C GLY A 2 52.31 -9.01 -4.62
N GLY A 3 51.41 -8.61 -3.72
CA GLY A 3 50.22 -9.38 -3.36
C GLY A 3 48.97 -8.52 -3.21
N ASP A 4 48.94 -7.32 -3.76
CA ASP A 4 47.70 -6.52 -3.82
C ASP A 4 46.99 -6.78 -5.15
N GLY A 5 46.58 -8.02 -5.35
CA GLY A 5 45.58 -8.38 -6.35
C GLY A 5 44.21 -7.96 -5.86
N GLY A 6 43.95 -6.65 -5.81
CA GLY A 6 42.62 -6.11 -5.58
C GLY A 6 41.66 -6.72 -6.60
N SER A 7 40.64 -7.42 -6.13
CA SER A 7 39.63 -8.00 -7.02
C SER A 7 38.88 -6.87 -7.72
N ILE A 8 38.85 -6.90 -9.06
CA ILE A 8 38.12 -5.89 -9.85
C ILE A 8 36.64 -5.94 -9.43
N PRO A 9 36.05 -4.83 -8.96
CA PRO A 9 34.66 -4.80 -8.54
C PRO A 9 33.76 -5.14 -9.72
N LYS A 10 32.82 -6.07 -9.51
CA LYS A 10 31.84 -6.43 -10.53
C LYS A 10 30.76 -5.36 -10.58
N ARG A 11 30.01 -5.29 -11.69
CA ARG A 11 28.86 -4.39 -11.84
C ARG A 11 27.87 -4.47 -10.67
N ALA A 12 27.69 -5.66 -10.11
CA ALA A 12 26.83 -5.92 -8.95
C ALA A 12 27.29 -5.21 -7.65
N ASP A 13 28.59 -4.96 -7.51
CA ASP A 13 29.19 -4.31 -6.33
C ASP A 13 29.05 -2.78 -6.41
N VAL A 14 29.05 -2.24 -7.63
CA VAL A 14 28.99 -0.78 -7.91
C VAL A 14 27.55 -0.31 -8.12
N VAL A 15 26.72 -1.12 -8.80
CA VAL A 15 25.35 -0.76 -9.18
C VAL A 15 24.37 -1.33 -8.18
N LYS A 16 23.85 -0.46 -7.31
CA LYS A 16 22.76 -0.79 -6.38
C LYS A 16 21.44 -0.82 -7.15
N THR A 17 20.91 -2.00 -7.41
CA THR A 17 19.57 -2.20 -7.99
C THR A 17 18.49 -2.20 -6.91
N LYS A 18 17.42 -1.43 -7.08
CA LYS A 18 16.29 -1.36 -6.14
C LYS A 18 15.67 -2.75 -5.93
N GLY A 19 15.47 -3.15 -4.67
CA GLY A 19 14.87 -4.44 -4.30
C GLY A 19 15.81 -5.65 -4.28
N TYR A 20 17.08 -5.48 -4.67
CA TYR A 20 18.10 -6.52 -4.61
C TYR A 20 19.25 -6.09 -3.70
N GLY A 21 19.85 -7.06 -3.04
CA GLY A 21 21.03 -6.84 -2.21
C GLY A 21 21.75 -8.14 -1.93
N PHE A 22 22.90 -8.04 -1.29
CA PHE A 22 23.70 -9.22 -1.00
C PHE A 22 23.07 -10.04 0.12
N LYS A 23 23.16 -11.38 0.00
CA LYS A 23 22.62 -12.31 1.01
C LYS A 23 23.23 -12.08 2.41
N ARG A 24 24.40 -11.44 2.49
CA ARG A 24 25.12 -11.12 3.73
C ARG A 24 26.00 -9.87 3.52
N ASN A 25 25.91 -8.90 4.44
CA ASN A 25 26.75 -7.68 4.44
C ASN A 25 28.03 -7.85 5.27
N LEU A 26 28.56 -9.07 5.33
CA LEU A 26 29.78 -9.39 6.06
C LEU A 26 30.88 -9.55 5.01
N GLY A 27 31.64 -8.45 4.80
CA GLY A 27 32.75 -8.39 3.87
C GLY A 27 33.62 -9.64 4.00
N GLY A 28 33.61 -10.47 2.96
CA GLY A 28 34.24 -11.76 2.96
C GLY A 28 34.64 -12.14 1.55
N MET A 29 35.80 -12.77 1.42
CA MET A 29 36.33 -13.23 0.14
C MET A 29 35.58 -14.51 -0.27
N GLY A 30 34.78 -14.45 -1.34
CA GLY A 30 34.09 -15.61 -1.89
C GLY A 30 32.85 -15.27 -2.73
N TYR A 31 32.33 -16.25 -3.47
CA TYR A 31 31.17 -16.08 -4.35
C TYR A 31 29.84 -15.99 -3.58
N MET A 32 29.73 -16.68 -2.44
CA MET A 32 28.53 -16.69 -1.59
C MET A 32 28.19 -15.34 -0.94
N PRO A 33 29.14 -14.55 -0.41
CA PRO A 33 28.82 -13.21 0.11
C PRO A 33 28.30 -12.25 -0.95
N ASN A 34 28.78 -12.37 -2.19
CA ASN A 34 28.44 -11.47 -3.28
C ASN A 34 27.23 -11.97 -4.12
N ALA A 35 26.51 -12.98 -3.64
CA ALA A 35 25.28 -13.43 -4.28
C ALA A 35 24.18 -12.38 -4.05
N GLN A 36 23.80 -11.69 -5.14
CA GLN A 36 22.65 -10.80 -5.14
C GLN A 36 21.36 -11.62 -5.01
N VAL A 37 20.62 -11.38 -3.95
CA VAL A 37 19.29 -11.93 -3.69
C VAL A 37 18.27 -10.80 -3.71
N LYS A 38 17.04 -11.12 -4.10
CA LYS A 38 15.92 -10.20 -3.95
C LYS A 38 15.64 -10.06 -2.44
N LEU A 39 15.92 -8.89 -1.87
CA LEU A 39 15.81 -8.66 -0.41
C LEU A 39 14.35 -8.68 0.04
N THR A 40 13.45 -8.28 -0.84
CA THR A 40 12.04 -8.06 -0.55
C THR A 40 11.20 -8.54 -1.73
N ASN A 41 10.17 -9.34 -1.44
CA ASN A 41 9.07 -9.56 -2.38
C ASN A 41 8.20 -8.29 -2.40
N GLU A 42 8.74 -7.18 -2.91
CA GLU A 42 8.05 -5.88 -2.93
C GLU A 42 6.67 -6.00 -3.59
N GLU A 43 6.56 -6.81 -4.64
CA GLU A 43 5.33 -7.12 -5.37
C GLU A 43 4.24 -7.77 -4.49
N ASN A 44 4.63 -8.64 -3.55
CA ASN A 44 3.66 -9.22 -2.61
C ASN A 44 3.23 -8.17 -1.59
N SER A 45 4.17 -7.36 -1.09
CA SER A 45 3.85 -6.31 -0.12
C SER A 45 2.89 -5.26 -0.66
N THR A 46 2.98 -4.91 -1.96
CA THR A 46 2.09 -3.93 -2.58
C THR A 46 0.70 -4.50 -2.80
N LYS A 47 0.59 -5.74 -3.28
CA LYS A 47 -0.69 -6.45 -3.43
C LYS A 47 -1.42 -6.60 -2.09
N LEU A 48 -0.70 -7.01 -1.05
CA LEU A 48 -1.24 -7.12 0.31
C LEU A 48 -1.74 -5.77 0.83
N LYS A 49 -0.96 -4.69 0.67
CA LYS A 49 -1.38 -3.33 1.05
C LYS A 49 -2.64 -2.89 0.31
N MET A 50 -2.76 -3.19 -0.97
CA MET A 50 -3.96 -2.87 -1.73
C MET A 50 -5.15 -3.67 -1.22
N HIS A 51 -5.01 -4.97 -1.05
CA HIS A 51 -6.05 -5.82 -0.47
C HIS A 51 -6.56 -5.25 0.86
N GLU A 52 -5.67 -4.91 1.79
CA GLU A 52 -6.06 -4.36 3.08
C GLU A 52 -6.86 -3.05 2.98
N ARG A 53 -6.54 -2.18 2.03
CA ARG A 53 -7.28 -0.92 1.81
C ARG A 53 -8.73 -1.15 1.37
N TRP A 54 -9.00 -2.27 0.72
CA TRP A 54 -10.33 -2.60 0.17
C TRP A 54 -11.13 -3.55 1.06
N THR A 55 -10.47 -4.31 1.94
CA THR A 55 -11.14 -5.28 2.82
C THR A 55 -11.28 -4.83 4.26
N LYS A 56 -10.48 -3.84 4.71
CA LYS A 56 -10.49 -3.34 6.09
C LYS A 56 -10.91 -1.87 6.17
N CYS A 57 -11.55 -1.51 7.28
CA CYS A 57 -11.85 -0.14 7.65
C CYS A 57 -10.55 0.61 7.95
N TYR A 58 -10.33 1.78 7.32
CA TYR A 58 -9.10 2.55 7.52
C TYR A 58 -8.96 3.11 8.96
N LEU A 59 -10.05 3.26 9.70
CA LEU A 59 -10.01 3.83 11.05
C LEU A 59 -9.69 2.77 12.13
N THR A 60 -10.35 1.60 12.06
CA THR A 60 -10.28 0.56 13.09
C THR A 60 -9.46 -0.66 12.68
N ASN A 61 -9.07 -0.77 11.40
CA ASN A 61 -8.45 -1.97 10.79
C ASN A 61 -9.29 -3.25 10.88
N GLU A 62 -10.57 -3.13 11.25
CA GLU A 62 -11.53 -4.22 11.27
C GLU A 62 -12.07 -4.52 9.87
N PRO A 63 -12.64 -5.72 9.64
CA PRO A 63 -13.33 -6.01 8.39
C PRO A 63 -14.48 -5.03 8.13
N LEU A 64 -14.73 -4.78 6.84
CA LEU A 64 -15.81 -3.89 6.40
C LEU A 64 -17.19 -4.53 6.58
N ASN A 65 -18.03 -3.88 7.37
CA ASN A 65 -19.41 -4.30 7.63
C ASN A 65 -20.39 -3.29 7.00
N PRO A 66 -21.45 -3.75 6.32
CA PRO A 66 -22.49 -2.86 5.81
C PRO A 66 -23.25 -2.22 6.99
N PRO A 67 -23.53 -0.91 6.95
CA PRO A 67 -23.33 0.05 5.85
C PRO A 67 -21.89 0.59 5.75
N VAL A 68 -21.32 0.51 4.54
CA VAL A 68 -19.98 1.00 4.21
C VAL A 68 -20.04 2.43 3.66
N VAL A 69 -19.08 3.27 4.06
CA VAL A 69 -18.95 4.65 3.57
C VAL A 69 -17.55 4.91 3.00
N ILE A 70 -17.47 5.74 1.96
CA ILE A 70 -16.23 6.21 1.32
C ILE A 70 -16.04 7.69 1.60
N CYS A 71 -14.81 8.10 1.87
CA CYS A 71 -14.45 9.52 1.90
C CYS A 71 -13.95 10.01 0.53
N ASN A 72 -13.97 11.32 0.29
CA ASN A 72 -13.40 12.04 -0.85
C ASN A 72 -11.97 11.64 -1.25
N LYS A 73 -11.19 11.06 -0.33
CA LYS A 73 -9.83 10.55 -0.61
C LYS A 73 -9.79 9.10 -1.12
N GLY A 74 -10.94 8.43 -1.24
CA GLY A 74 -11.05 7.04 -1.67
C GLY A 74 -10.74 6.00 -0.58
N PHE A 75 -10.87 6.36 0.70
CA PHE A 75 -10.75 5.42 1.81
C PHE A 75 -12.12 4.90 2.24
N LEU A 76 -12.16 3.61 2.61
CA LEU A 76 -13.36 2.89 3.06
C LEU A 76 -13.44 2.84 4.58
N TYR A 77 -14.65 3.03 5.10
CA TYR A 77 -14.94 3.04 6.53
C TYR A 77 -16.26 2.33 6.84
N ASN A 78 -16.36 1.78 8.05
CA ASN A 78 -17.63 1.38 8.62
C ASN A 78 -18.36 2.64 9.11
N LYS A 79 -19.66 2.78 8.80
CA LYS A 79 -20.44 3.96 9.19
C LYS A 79 -20.42 4.20 10.70
N GLU A 80 -20.50 3.13 11.49
CA GLU A 80 -20.44 3.16 12.95
C GLU A 80 -19.12 3.76 13.46
N ALA A 81 -17.99 3.32 12.89
CA ALA A 81 -16.67 3.84 13.25
C ALA A 81 -16.54 5.34 12.96
N VAL A 82 -17.10 5.82 11.84
CA VAL A 82 -17.11 7.25 11.50
C VAL A 82 -17.96 8.06 12.47
N ILE A 83 -19.14 7.57 12.84
CA ILE A 83 -20.04 8.22 13.80
C ILE A 83 -19.35 8.32 15.16
N ASN A 84 -18.80 7.22 15.67
CA ASN A 84 -18.07 7.19 16.94
C ASN A 84 -16.87 8.14 16.95
N LYS A 85 -16.18 8.24 15.82
CA LYS A 85 -15.07 9.19 15.64
C LYS A 85 -15.51 10.64 15.68
N LEU A 86 -16.64 10.99 15.05
CA LEU A 86 -17.18 12.35 15.06
C LEU A 86 -17.68 12.75 16.46
N LEU A 87 -18.29 11.83 17.19
CA LEU A 87 -18.70 12.02 18.59
C LEU A 87 -17.51 12.22 19.53
N SER A 88 -16.49 11.37 19.41
CA SER A 88 -15.27 11.43 20.25
C SER A 88 -14.30 12.55 19.89
N LYS A 89 -14.53 13.29 18.79
CA LYS A 89 -13.64 14.34 18.26
C LYS A 89 -12.17 13.90 18.17
N SER A 90 -11.93 12.63 17.81
CA SER A 90 -10.57 12.11 17.71
C SER A 90 -9.82 12.70 16.52
N LYS A 91 -8.49 12.84 16.64
CA LYS A 91 -7.61 13.43 15.62
C LYS A 91 -7.31 12.50 14.44
N THR A 92 -7.79 11.26 14.46
CA THR A 92 -7.60 10.30 13.37
C THR A 92 -8.40 10.75 12.14
N ALA A 93 -7.91 10.53 10.92
CA ALA A 93 -8.59 10.94 9.68
C ALA A 93 -9.09 12.42 9.66
N PRO A 94 -8.20 13.42 9.61
CA PRO A 94 -8.56 14.86 9.70
C PRO A 94 -9.41 15.37 8.51
N HIS A 95 -9.55 14.56 7.47
CA HIS A 95 -10.30 14.88 6.27
C HIS A 95 -11.82 14.67 6.43
N ILE A 96 -12.28 13.89 7.42
CA ILE A 96 -13.72 13.75 7.73
C ILE A 96 -14.06 14.72 8.86
N LYS A 97 -14.73 15.83 8.52
CA LYS A 97 -15.19 16.84 9.48
C LYS A 97 -16.69 16.75 9.71
N LYS A 98 -17.44 16.42 8.67
CA LYS A 98 -18.90 16.33 8.68
C LYS A 98 -19.36 14.98 8.12
N LEU A 99 -20.59 14.59 8.46
CA LEU A 99 -21.26 13.42 7.87
C LEU A 99 -21.56 13.61 6.36
N SER A 100 -21.57 14.84 5.86
CA SER A 100 -21.70 15.16 4.43
C SER A 100 -20.46 14.81 3.62
N ASP A 101 -19.29 14.66 4.25
CA ASP A 101 -18.01 14.43 3.57
C ASP A 101 -17.79 12.94 3.24
N VAL A 102 -18.78 12.09 3.56
CA VAL A 102 -18.74 10.65 3.36
C VAL A 102 -19.95 10.18 2.57
N PHE A 103 -19.69 9.36 1.56
CA PHE A 103 -20.69 8.79 0.68
C PHE A 103 -20.95 7.34 1.04
N GLN A 104 -22.21 6.96 1.20
CA GLN A 104 -22.57 5.57 1.45
C GLN A 104 -22.48 4.76 0.16
N VAL A 105 -21.79 3.62 0.21
CA VAL A 105 -21.58 2.74 -0.94
C VAL A 105 -22.15 1.36 -0.65
N LYS A 106 -22.87 0.79 -1.61
CA LYS A 106 -23.33 -0.60 -1.55
C LYS A 106 -22.23 -1.50 -2.08
N VAL A 107 -21.57 -2.21 -1.17
CA VAL A 107 -20.54 -3.20 -1.51
C VAL A 107 -21.24 -4.54 -1.76
N SER A 108 -21.62 -4.81 -3.00
CA SER A 108 -22.09 -6.14 -3.43
C SER A 108 -20.88 -7.00 -3.76
N ASN A 109 -20.70 -8.13 -3.05
CA ASN A 109 -19.68 -9.18 -3.23
C ASN A 109 -18.60 -8.85 -4.27
N ILE A 110 -17.53 -8.21 -3.81
CA ILE A 110 -16.42 -7.83 -4.69
C ILE A 110 -15.47 -9.03 -4.74
N HIS A 111 -15.53 -9.82 -5.81
CA HIS A 111 -14.56 -10.88 -6.06
C HIS A 111 -13.17 -10.25 -6.27
N LEU A 112 -12.18 -10.77 -5.56
CA LEU A 112 -10.85 -10.15 -5.40
C LEU A 112 -10.04 -9.99 -6.71
N ASP A 113 -10.49 -10.60 -7.81
CA ASP A 113 -9.78 -10.62 -9.09
C ASP A 113 -9.99 -9.36 -9.95
N TYR A 114 -11.03 -8.55 -9.67
CA TYR A 114 -11.37 -7.36 -10.49
C TYR A 114 -10.85 -6.03 -9.94
N PHE A 115 -10.16 -6.03 -8.80
CA PHE A 115 -9.82 -4.79 -8.06
C PHE A 115 -8.89 -3.81 -8.79
N HIS A 116 -8.02 -4.28 -9.69
CA HIS A 116 -7.15 -3.38 -10.45
C HIS A 116 -7.95 -2.53 -11.47
N HIS A 117 -8.96 -3.13 -12.12
CA HIS A 117 -9.86 -2.41 -13.02
C HIS A 117 -10.85 -1.52 -12.26
N LEU A 118 -11.32 -1.97 -11.10
CA LEU A 118 -12.25 -1.21 -10.25
C LEU A 118 -11.60 0.03 -9.63
N TYR A 119 -10.30 0.00 -9.32
CA TYR A 119 -9.55 1.18 -8.87
C TYR A 119 -9.56 2.28 -9.93
N LEU A 120 -9.26 1.94 -11.18
CA LEU A 120 -9.34 2.88 -12.32
C LEU A 120 -10.77 3.39 -12.52
N PHE A 121 -11.77 2.52 -12.39
CA PHE A 121 -13.16 2.88 -12.59
C PHE A 121 -13.70 3.83 -11.52
N ILE A 122 -13.36 3.57 -10.24
CA ILE A 122 -13.72 4.44 -9.12
C ILE A 122 -12.98 5.77 -9.22
N TYR A 123 -11.68 5.76 -9.51
CA TYR A 123 -10.92 7.00 -9.68
C TYR A 123 -11.50 7.84 -10.82
N PHE A 124 -11.82 7.21 -11.96
CA PHE A 124 -12.43 7.86 -13.12
C PHE A 124 -13.81 8.46 -12.79
N PHE A 125 -14.70 7.72 -12.14
CA PHE A 125 -16.01 8.22 -11.73
C PHE A 125 -15.92 9.34 -10.70
N PHE A 126 -14.97 9.28 -9.77
CA PHE A 126 -14.76 10.32 -8.77
C PHE A 126 -14.17 11.59 -9.39
N THR A 127 -13.24 11.46 -10.34
CA THR A 127 -12.70 12.60 -11.10
C THR A 127 -13.73 13.26 -12.03
N LEU A 128 -14.61 12.47 -12.66
CA LEU A 128 -15.67 13.05 -13.51
C LEU A 128 -16.76 13.73 -12.68
N ASN A 129 -17.17 13.19 -11.53
CA ASN A 129 -18.16 13.85 -10.66
C ASN A 129 -17.64 15.17 -10.05
N ILE A 130 -16.32 15.30 -9.85
CA ILE A 130 -15.69 16.56 -9.41
C ILE A 130 -15.64 17.60 -10.54
N SER A 131 -15.61 17.19 -11.81
CA SER A 131 -15.51 18.10 -12.96
C SER A 131 -16.86 18.56 -13.52
N ILE A 132 -17.98 18.02 -13.04
CA ILE A 132 -19.35 18.30 -13.54
C ILE A 132 -20.14 19.23 -12.59
N ASN A 133 -19.57 19.64 -11.46
CA ASN A 133 -20.09 20.74 -10.62
C ASN A 133 -19.14 21.94 -10.66
#